data_AF-A0AAD3HF16-F1
#
_entry.id   AF-A0AAD3HF16-F1
#
_cell.length_a   1.000
_cell.length_b   1.000
_cell.length_c   1.000
_cell.angle_alpha   90.00
_cell.angle_beta   90.00
_cell.angle_gamma   90.00
#
_symmetry.space_group_name_H-M   'P 1'
#
loop_
_entity.id
_entity.type
_entity.pdbx_description
1 polymer ?
#
loop_
_entity_poly.entity_id
_entity_poly.type
_entity_poly.pdbx_seq_one_letter_code
_entity_poly.pdbx_strand_id
1 'polypeptide(L)'
;MNMKKLHYLVLVLALLPIIGIASNVPTGDASSTTSVLSATNSSSENSNSCNVTISGLSLADAITDNTCNEIYIENGTYLIENTIDIKRPIHISGESKENTILQKIGGGSLLLVIRTQDVIVEKLTLDAYTNDSDDDPIYEAFGVFGSNNCTLLDCLIYGSNHMFAVFFAGPYVDAGKPTIDAFEAGDLDSGNVMEGNYVREYSKLDIVSFSLQKNGVVRNNVVEGGVISFFMTRDSECIGNRIENSMTQGIFVSVPADQNLILNNTVINSAAARIKVAIQVDHVVDPDADHKVSLTPTSYRAKGIVINKNRIQSSNFFGIEMTNTVKAKVESNSILNSALSGIYLLRVDETTLSKNSILHFGKECFDENFSKFNAGIWGDYKTKSSDISFNKIIASNKVCAVNAIRINNDGTQVNNKVKCNKILGKYEGDEIDVTESSGNKMEECDDRHGKTRGKHLRGTP
;
A
#
# COMPACT_ATOMS: atom_id res chain seq x y z
N MET A 1 16.16 -10.56 28.61
CA MET A 1 15.59 -11.22 27.41
C MET A 1 16.37 -10.74 26.19
N ASN A 2 16.95 -11.64 25.41
CA ASN A 2 17.89 -11.29 24.32
C ASN A 2 17.13 -10.57 23.19
N MET A 3 17.53 -9.35 22.77
CA MET A 3 16.79 -8.52 21.80
C MET A 3 16.49 -9.20 20.47
N LYS A 4 17.29 -10.21 20.10
CA LYS A 4 17.03 -11.07 18.93
C LYS A 4 15.68 -11.80 19.01
N LYS A 5 15.24 -12.25 20.20
CA LYS A 5 13.95 -12.94 20.38
C LYS A 5 12.74 -11.99 20.31
N LEU A 6 12.91 -10.71 20.66
CA LEU A 6 11.86 -9.70 20.57
C LEU A 6 11.56 -9.32 19.11
N HIS A 7 12.60 -9.23 18.27
CA HIS A 7 12.44 -8.99 16.83
C HIS A 7 11.66 -10.11 16.13
N TYR A 8 11.86 -11.37 16.53
CA TYR A 8 11.08 -12.51 16.00
C TYR A 8 9.62 -12.48 16.50
N LEU A 9 9.37 -12.04 17.73
CA LEU A 9 8.02 -12.00 18.29
C LEU A 9 7.13 -10.91 17.64
N VAL A 10 7.69 -9.75 17.30
CA VAL A 10 6.99 -8.69 16.53
C VAL A 10 6.65 -9.16 15.12
N LEU A 11 7.56 -9.91 14.49
CA LEU A 11 7.34 -10.48 13.16
C LEU A 11 6.25 -11.57 13.17
N VAL A 12 6.20 -12.39 14.24
CA VAL A 12 5.28 -13.52 14.38
C VAL A 12 3.87 -13.09 14.83
N LEU A 13 3.74 -12.04 15.65
CA LEU A 13 2.42 -11.54 16.09
C LEU A 13 1.64 -10.84 14.97
N ALA A 14 2.31 -10.33 13.94
CA ALA A 14 1.68 -9.80 12.73
C ALA A 14 1.10 -10.90 11.80
N LEU A 15 1.32 -12.18 12.12
CA LEU A 15 0.93 -13.34 11.28
C LEU A 15 -0.16 -14.23 11.92
N LEU A 16 -0.76 -13.84 13.06
CA LEU A 16 -1.82 -14.64 13.68
C LEU A 16 -3.18 -14.42 12.98
N PRO A 17 -3.83 -15.45 12.44
CA PRO A 17 -5.20 -15.35 11.96
C PRO A 17 -6.16 -15.24 13.15
N ILE A 18 -6.86 -14.09 13.26
CA ILE A 18 -8.06 -13.99 14.10
C ILE A 18 -9.15 -14.85 13.45
N ILE A 19 -9.71 -15.77 14.24
CA ILE A 19 -10.77 -16.70 13.87
C ILE A 19 -12.05 -15.91 13.56
N GLY A 20 -12.68 -16.20 12.42
CA GLY A 20 -13.74 -15.41 11.80
C GLY A 20 -15.05 -15.32 12.58
N ILE A 21 -15.71 -14.17 12.43
CA ILE A 21 -17.11 -13.95 12.79
C ILE A 21 -17.89 -13.98 11.47
N ALA A 22 -18.82 -14.93 11.33
CA ALA A 22 -19.70 -15.02 10.18
C ALA A 22 -20.67 -13.83 10.15
N SER A 23 -20.71 -13.09 9.04
CA SER A 23 -21.72 -12.07 8.78
C SER A 23 -22.75 -12.60 7.78
N ASN A 24 -24.01 -12.70 8.23
CA ASN A 24 -25.16 -12.96 7.37
C ASN A 24 -25.41 -11.77 6.45
N VAL A 25 -25.30 -11.96 5.13
CA VAL A 25 -25.70 -10.99 4.12
C VAL A 25 -27.03 -11.46 3.50
N PRO A 26 -28.05 -10.59 3.35
CA PRO A 26 -29.30 -10.96 2.71
C PRO A 26 -29.16 -10.95 1.18
N THR A 27 -29.54 -12.06 0.55
CA THR A 27 -29.70 -12.20 -0.90
C THR A 27 -31.00 -11.52 -1.33
N GLY A 28 -30.90 -10.42 -2.07
CA GLY A 28 -32.03 -9.82 -2.78
C GLY A 28 -32.06 -10.27 -4.23
N ASP A 29 -33.13 -10.96 -4.64
CA ASP A 29 -33.35 -11.38 -6.02
C ASP A 29 -33.58 -10.16 -6.93
N ALA A 30 -32.67 -9.94 -7.88
CA ALA A 30 -32.86 -9.06 -9.01
C ALA A 30 -33.00 -9.90 -10.29
N SER A 31 -34.20 -9.85 -10.88
CA SER A 31 -34.50 -10.43 -12.20
C SER A 31 -33.78 -9.63 -13.28
N SER A 32 -32.80 -10.24 -13.95
CA SER A 32 -32.17 -9.69 -15.16
C SER A 32 -32.68 -10.41 -16.41
N THR A 33 -33.08 -9.63 -17.40
CA THR A 33 -33.50 -10.09 -18.73
C THR A 33 -32.26 -10.36 -19.58
N THR A 34 -32.06 -11.62 -19.98
CA THR A 34 -31.07 -12.02 -20.99
C THR A 34 -31.63 -11.73 -22.38
N SER A 35 -31.07 -10.74 -23.08
CA SER A 35 -31.41 -10.45 -24.48
C SER A 35 -30.27 -10.85 -25.40
N VAL A 36 -30.58 -11.67 -26.42
CA VAL A 36 -29.70 -11.99 -27.54
C VAL A 36 -30.14 -11.13 -28.73
N LEU A 37 -29.33 -10.14 -29.11
CA LEU A 37 -29.55 -9.28 -30.28
C LEU A 37 -28.22 -9.10 -31.03
N SER A 38 -28.28 -8.94 -32.35
CA SER A 38 -27.12 -8.89 -33.25
C SER A 38 -26.65 -7.47 -33.56
N ALA A 39 -25.34 -7.29 -33.71
CA ALA A 39 -24.69 -6.01 -34.00
C ALA A 39 -24.91 -5.54 -35.46
N THR A 40 -25.00 -4.21 -35.65
CA THR A 40 -25.00 -3.53 -36.95
C THR A 40 -23.79 -2.62 -37.05
N ASN A 41 -22.87 -2.88 -37.99
CA ASN A 41 -21.73 -2.00 -38.25
C ASN A 41 -22.19 -0.79 -39.08
N SER A 42 -22.23 0.40 -38.50
CA SER A 42 -22.35 1.66 -39.25
C SER A 42 -20.96 2.20 -39.58
N SER A 43 -20.49 1.99 -40.80
CA SER A 43 -19.23 2.55 -41.30
C SER A 43 -19.40 4.04 -41.61
N SER A 44 -18.86 4.92 -40.77
CA SER A 44 -18.57 6.31 -41.17
C SER A 44 -17.10 6.45 -41.55
N GLU A 45 -16.85 6.73 -42.82
CA GLU A 45 -15.52 6.96 -43.39
C GLU A 45 -14.92 8.28 -42.88
N ASN A 46 -13.97 8.20 -41.94
CA ASN A 46 -12.77 9.07 -41.77
C ASN A 46 -12.36 9.22 -40.30
N SER A 47 -11.81 8.14 -39.73
CA SER A 47 -10.83 8.16 -38.63
C SER A 47 -10.47 6.69 -38.34
N ASN A 48 -9.26 6.42 -37.84
CA ASN A 48 -8.86 5.09 -37.36
C ASN A 48 -9.66 4.62 -36.12
N SER A 49 -10.80 5.25 -35.81
CA SER A 49 -11.76 4.88 -34.77
C SER A 49 -12.86 4.03 -35.39
N CYS A 50 -12.64 2.72 -35.48
CA CYS A 50 -13.74 1.80 -35.67
C CYS A 50 -14.45 1.69 -34.32
N ASN A 51 -15.59 2.34 -34.13
CA ASN A 51 -16.36 2.19 -32.89
C ASN A 51 -17.14 0.88 -32.97
N VAL A 52 -16.60 -0.18 -32.36
CA VAL A 52 -17.35 -1.43 -32.18
C VAL A 52 -18.26 -1.25 -30.99
N THR A 53 -19.58 -1.17 -31.24
CA THR A 53 -20.60 -1.19 -30.20
C THR A 53 -20.98 -2.64 -29.92
N ILE A 54 -20.71 -3.12 -28.71
CA ILE A 54 -20.96 -4.52 -28.34
C ILE A 54 -22.40 -4.66 -27.83
N SER A 55 -23.32 -4.83 -28.78
CA SER A 55 -24.67 -5.35 -28.56
C SER A 55 -24.73 -6.78 -29.15
N GLY A 56 -24.13 -7.76 -28.46
CA GLY A 56 -24.26 -9.20 -28.77
C GLY A 56 -23.18 -9.87 -29.62
N LEU A 57 -22.05 -9.19 -29.91
CA LEU A 57 -20.79 -9.88 -30.21
C LEU A 57 -20.13 -10.32 -28.90
N SER A 58 -19.34 -11.40 -28.91
CA SER A 58 -18.52 -11.71 -27.74
C SER A 58 -17.41 -10.66 -27.61
N LEU A 59 -17.20 -10.13 -26.40
CA LEU A 59 -16.16 -9.13 -26.14
C LEU A 59 -14.76 -9.63 -26.55
N ALA A 60 -14.51 -10.93 -26.40
CA ALA A 60 -13.27 -11.57 -26.82
C ALA A 60 -13.06 -11.47 -28.35
N ASP A 61 -14.10 -11.63 -29.16
CA ASP A 61 -14.01 -11.48 -30.61
C ASP A 61 -13.68 -10.04 -31.00
N ALA A 62 -14.32 -9.05 -30.35
CA ALA A 62 -14.04 -7.64 -30.61
C ALA A 62 -12.59 -7.24 -30.26
N ILE A 63 -12.03 -7.82 -29.18
CA ILE A 63 -10.65 -7.55 -28.76
C ILE A 63 -9.65 -8.24 -29.70
N THR A 64 -9.94 -9.46 -30.16
CA THR A 64 -9.07 -10.18 -31.10
C THR A 64 -9.16 -9.66 -32.53
N ASP A 65 -10.24 -8.96 -32.88
CA ASP A 65 -10.35 -8.22 -34.13
C ASP A 65 -9.38 -7.03 -34.14
N ASN A 66 -8.31 -7.16 -34.94
CA ASN A 66 -7.26 -6.14 -35.06
C ASN A 66 -7.68 -4.91 -35.87
N THR A 67 -8.93 -4.80 -36.31
CA THR A 67 -9.40 -3.65 -37.12
C THR A 67 -9.81 -2.44 -36.29
N CYS A 68 -9.95 -2.59 -34.97
CA CYS A 68 -10.53 -1.59 -34.08
C CYS A 68 -9.64 -1.35 -32.86
N ASN A 69 -9.24 -0.11 -32.59
CA ASN A 69 -8.49 0.25 -31.37
C ASN A 69 -9.37 0.87 -30.27
N GLU A 70 -10.66 1.06 -30.52
CA GLU A 70 -11.61 1.70 -29.61
C GLU A 70 -12.88 0.85 -29.49
N ILE A 71 -13.04 0.17 -28.37
CA ILE A 71 -14.22 -0.65 -28.06
C ILE A 71 -15.12 0.13 -27.10
N TYR A 72 -16.38 0.25 -27.48
CA TYR A 72 -17.41 0.82 -26.62
C TYR A 72 -18.44 -0.25 -26.23
N ILE A 73 -18.70 -0.37 -24.94
CA ILE A 73 -19.59 -1.38 -24.38
C ILE A 73 -20.80 -0.67 -23.77
N GLU A 74 -21.98 -0.96 -24.32
CA GLU A 74 -23.24 -0.43 -23.79
C GLU A 74 -23.53 -0.95 -22.37
N ASN A 75 -24.49 -0.34 -21.71
CA ASN A 75 -25.00 -0.84 -20.43
C ASN A 75 -25.54 -2.27 -20.58
N GLY A 76 -25.18 -3.13 -19.63
CA GLY A 76 -25.56 -4.54 -19.63
C GLY A 76 -24.63 -5.37 -18.75
N THR A 77 -25.05 -6.59 -18.46
CA THR A 77 -24.20 -7.59 -17.80
C THR A 77 -23.71 -8.59 -18.83
N TYR A 78 -22.39 -8.64 -19.00
CA TYR A 78 -21.69 -9.48 -19.96
C TYR A 78 -20.98 -10.59 -19.19
N LEU A 79 -21.44 -11.83 -19.38
CA LEU A 79 -20.84 -13.00 -18.75
C LEU A 79 -19.59 -13.41 -19.51
N ILE A 80 -18.46 -13.47 -18.80
CA ILE A 80 -17.14 -13.77 -19.37
C ILE A 80 -16.70 -15.14 -18.86
N GLU A 81 -16.75 -16.17 -19.71
CA GLU A 81 -16.31 -17.53 -19.36
C GLU A 81 -14.79 -17.66 -19.34
N ASN A 82 -14.15 -17.17 -20.39
CA ASN A 82 -12.72 -17.29 -20.60
C ASN A 82 -12.01 -15.98 -20.28
N THR A 83 -10.78 -16.06 -19.78
CA THR A 83 -9.90 -14.91 -19.64
C THR A 83 -9.76 -14.17 -20.97
N ILE A 84 -9.89 -12.85 -20.92
CA ILE A 84 -9.73 -11.97 -22.07
C ILE A 84 -8.28 -11.47 -22.12
N ASP A 85 -7.52 -12.01 -23.07
CA ASP A 85 -6.14 -11.62 -23.33
C ASP A 85 -6.07 -10.40 -24.27
N ILE A 86 -5.61 -9.27 -23.75
CA ILE A 86 -5.32 -8.04 -24.47
C ILE A 86 -3.83 -8.01 -24.82
N LYS A 87 -3.51 -8.19 -26.10
CA LYS A 87 -2.13 -8.31 -26.62
C LYS A 87 -1.75 -7.19 -27.61
N ARG A 88 -2.54 -6.12 -27.66
CA ARG A 88 -2.36 -4.98 -28.55
C ARG A 88 -2.80 -3.69 -27.87
N PRO A 89 -2.32 -2.51 -28.33
CA PRO A 89 -2.88 -1.23 -27.94
C PRO A 89 -4.38 -1.19 -28.22
N ILE A 90 -5.14 -0.78 -27.21
CA ILE A 90 -6.60 -0.71 -27.31
C ILE A 90 -7.15 0.19 -26.19
N HIS A 91 -8.23 0.91 -26.49
CA HIS A 91 -9.05 1.61 -25.52
C HIS A 91 -10.40 0.89 -25.42
N ILE A 92 -10.73 0.40 -24.23
CA ILE A 92 -12.01 -0.22 -23.90
C ILE A 92 -12.74 0.70 -22.93
N SER A 93 -13.95 1.13 -23.30
CA SER A 93 -14.75 2.05 -22.51
C SER A 93 -16.17 1.48 -22.33
N GLY A 94 -16.66 1.49 -21.09
CA GLY A 94 -18.07 1.26 -20.83
C GLY A 94 -18.90 2.53 -20.93
N GLU A 95 -20.19 2.37 -21.22
CA GLU A 95 -21.17 3.46 -21.18
C GLU A 95 -21.30 4.05 -19.76
N SER A 96 -21.26 3.20 -18.73
CA SER A 96 -21.30 3.60 -17.33
C SER A 96 -20.60 2.57 -16.46
N LYS A 97 -19.81 3.04 -15.49
CA LYS A 97 -19.17 2.13 -14.53
C LYS A 97 -20.18 1.36 -13.69
N GLU A 98 -21.35 1.91 -13.43
CA GLU A 98 -22.40 1.28 -12.63
C GLU A 98 -23.21 0.23 -13.40
N ASN A 99 -23.34 0.37 -14.73
CA ASN A 99 -24.30 -0.41 -15.51
C ASN A 99 -23.66 -1.24 -16.65
N THR A 100 -22.43 -0.96 -17.05
CA THR A 100 -21.65 -1.81 -17.95
C THR A 100 -20.82 -2.78 -17.11
N ILE A 101 -21.26 -4.03 -16.98
CA ILE A 101 -20.68 -5.01 -16.06
C ILE A 101 -20.06 -6.15 -16.84
N LEU A 102 -18.75 -6.34 -16.71
CA LEU A 102 -18.05 -7.55 -17.13
C LEU A 102 -17.97 -8.50 -15.94
N GLN A 103 -18.75 -9.57 -15.96
CA GLN A 103 -18.86 -10.51 -14.85
C GLN A 103 -18.19 -11.82 -15.21
N LYS A 104 -17.13 -12.18 -14.48
CA LYS A 104 -16.43 -13.44 -14.67
C LYS A 104 -17.32 -14.61 -14.24
N ILE A 105 -17.35 -15.66 -15.05
CA ILE A 105 -17.90 -16.98 -14.71
C ILE A 105 -16.82 -18.04 -14.96
N GLY A 106 -16.66 -19.00 -14.04
CA GLY A 106 -15.56 -19.98 -14.04
C GLY A 106 -14.21 -19.40 -13.59
N GLY A 107 -13.19 -20.26 -13.46
CA GLY A 107 -11.88 -19.88 -12.92
C GLY A 107 -10.99 -19.04 -13.85
N GLY A 108 -9.84 -18.61 -13.33
CA GLY A 108 -8.82 -17.80 -14.04
C GLY A 108 -9.02 -16.30 -13.87
N SER A 109 -8.34 -15.49 -14.67
CA SER A 109 -8.43 -14.01 -14.59
C SER A 109 -9.54 -13.47 -15.50
N LEU A 110 -10.05 -12.27 -15.22
CA LEU A 110 -11.07 -11.62 -16.07
C LEU A 110 -10.44 -10.93 -17.29
N LEU A 111 -9.70 -9.83 -17.07
CA LEU A 111 -8.97 -9.11 -18.13
C LEU A 111 -7.47 -9.17 -17.90
N LEU A 112 -6.71 -9.59 -18.92
CA LEU A 112 -5.25 -9.64 -18.89
C LEU A 112 -4.60 -8.84 -20.00
N VAL A 113 -3.82 -7.82 -19.65
CA VAL A 113 -2.95 -7.10 -20.59
C VAL A 113 -1.57 -7.77 -20.59
N ILE A 114 -1.14 -8.31 -21.74
CA ILE A 114 0.05 -9.16 -21.81
C ILE A 114 0.99 -8.67 -22.91
N ARG A 115 2.22 -8.31 -22.51
CA ARG A 115 3.33 -7.95 -23.40
C ARG A 115 2.93 -6.93 -24.47
N THR A 116 2.21 -5.90 -24.05
CA THR A 116 1.74 -4.83 -24.92
C THR A 116 1.89 -3.47 -24.25
N GLN A 117 1.39 -2.42 -24.89
CA GLN A 117 1.45 -1.08 -24.35
C GLN A 117 0.25 -0.26 -24.80
N ASP A 118 0.07 0.90 -24.15
CA ASP A 118 -0.92 1.89 -24.53
C ASP A 118 -2.35 1.31 -24.50
N VAL A 119 -2.67 0.59 -23.42
CA VAL A 119 -4.00 0.02 -23.16
C VAL A 119 -4.73 0.88 -22.16
N ILE A 120 -5.98 1.23 -22.45
CA ILE A 120 -6.85 1.98 -21.54
C ILE A 120 -8.12 1.17 -21.31
N VAL A 121 -8.48 0.94 -20.06
CA VAL A 121 -9.77 0.37 -19.66
C VAL A 121 -10.46 1.35 -18.74
N GLU A 122 -11.66 1.80 -19.11
CA GLU A 122 -12.39 2.81 -18.32
C GLU A 122 -13.90 2.61 -18.24
N LYS A 123 -14.51 3.23 -17.21
CA LYS A 123 -15.96 3.45 -17.07
C LYS A 123 -16.81 2.17 -17.15
N LEU A 124 -16.35 1.09 -16.52
CA LEU A 124 -17.08 -0.17 -16.44
C LEU A 124 -16.89 -0.83 -15.08
N THR A 125 -17.74 -1.82 -14.77
CA THR A 125 -17.55 -2.72 -13.63
C THR A 125 -16.79 -3.97 -14.08
N LEU A 126 -15.75 -4.32 -13.33
CA LEU A 126 -15.06 -5.61 -13.38
C LEU A 126 -15.48 -6.44 -12.16
N ASP A 127 -16.32 -7.45 -12.37
CA ASP A 127 -16.84 -8.31 -11.31
C ASP A 127 -16.19 -9.69 -11.36
N ALA A 128 -15.19 -9.87 -10.50
CA ALA A 128 -14.50 -11.11 -10.22
C ALA A 128 -14.94 -11.74 -8.88
N TYR A 129 -15.96 -11.18 -8.22
CA TYR A 129 -16.40 -11.60 -6.89
C TYR A 129 -17.63 -12.51 -6.95
N THR A 130 -18.63 -12.16 -7.76
CA THR A 130 -19.97 -12.78 -7.67
C THR A 130 -19.98 -14.28 -7.89
N ASN A 131 -19.10 -14.80 -8.75
CA ASN A 131 -18.99 -16.23 -9.04
C ASN A 131 -17.65 -16.84 -8.58
N ASP A 132 -16.94 -16.16 -7.69
CA ASP A 132 -15.69 -16.67 -7.14
C ASP A 132 -15.94 -17.85 -6.20
N SER A 133 -15.16 -18.91 -6.34
CA SER A 133 -15.29 -20.13 -5.53
C SER A 133 -13.95 -20.83 -5.36
N ASP A 134 -13.83 -21.70 -4.35
CA ASP A 134 -12.62 -22.49 -4.13
C ASP A 134 -12.36 -23.51 -5.25
N ASP A 135 -13.42 -24.01 -5.90
CA ASP A 135 -13.34 -25.01 -6.97
C ASP A 135 -12.90 -24.39 -8.31
N ASP A 136 -13.33 -23.16 -8.56
CA ASP A 136 -13.04 -22.38 -9.76
C ASP A 136 -12.50 -20.99 -9.36
N PRO A 137 -11.26 -20.92 -8.85
CA PRO A 137 -10.73 -19.68 -8.30
C PRO A 137 -10.54 -18.64 -9.40
N ILE A 138 -11.07 -17.44 -9.16
CA ILE A 138 -10.77 -16.27 -9.98
C ILE A 138 -9.51 -15.62 -9.40
N TYR A 139 -8.50 -15.36 -10.23
CA TYR A 139 -7.23 -14.81 -9.74
C TYR A 139 -7.27 -13.29 -9.65
N GLU A 140 -7.51 -12.60 -10.76
CA GLU A 140 -7.64 -11.13 -10.77
C GLU A 140 -8.75 -10.63 -11.69
N ALA A 141 -9.31 -9.47 -11.31
CA ALA A 141 -10.26 -8.75 -12.16
C ALA A 141 -9.53 -8.04 -13.32
N PHE A 142 -8.35 -7.46 -13.04
CA PHE A 142 -7.51 -6.81 -14.03
C PHE A 142 -6.02 -7.07 -13.76
N GLY A 143 -5.36 -7.74 -14.71
CA GLY A 143 -3.93 -8.01 -14.67
C GLY A 143 -3.18 -7.33 -15.80
N VAL A 144 -1.98 -6.83 -15.53
CA VAL A 144 -1.05 -6.23 -16.50
C VAL A 144 0.29 -6.90 -16.33
N PHE A 145 0.84 -7.50 -17.39
CA PHE A 145 2.04 -8.32 -17.32
C PHE A 145 3.02 -7.93 -18.43
N GLY A 146 4.23 -7.50 -18.05
CA GLY A 146 5.29 -7.14 -19.00
C GLY A 146 4.85 -6.05 -19.97
N SER A 147 4.09 -5.07 -19.49
CA SER A 147 3.36 -4.10 -20.31
C SER A 147 3.53 -2.68 -19.76
N ASN A 148 3.51 -1.69 -20.66
CA ASN A 148 3.81 -0.29 -20.35
C ASN A 148 2.64 0.62 -20.70
N ASN A 149 2.56 1.79 -20.07
CA ASN A 149 1.53 2.81 -20.36
C ASN A 149 0.09 2.28 -20.31
N CYS A 150 -0.19 1.30 -19.45
CA CYS A 150 -1.52 0.74 -19.27
C CYS A 150 -2.28 1.53 -18.20
N THR A 151 -3.51 1.93 -18.51
CA THR A 151 -4.34 2.77 -17.64
C THR A 151 -5.65 2.07 -17.30
N LEU A 152 -5.97 2.02 -16.00
CA LEU A 152 -7.27 1.61 -15.47
C LEU A 152 -7.95 2.81 -14.80
N LEU A 153 -9.07 3.27 -15.35
CA LEU A 153 -9.64 4.58 -15.04
C LEU A 153 -11.16 4.53 -14.74
N ASP A 154 -11.55 5.10 -13.61
CA ASP A 154 -12.98 5.30 -13.25
C ASP A 154 -13.83 4.02 -13.33
N CYS A 155 -13.26 2.88 -12.91
CA CYS A 155 -13.95 1.60 -12.86
C CYS A 155 -14.48 1.26 -11.45
N LEU A 156 -15.50 0.40 -11.40
CA LEU A 156 -15.86 -0.34 -10.18
C LEU A 156 -15.26 -1.74 -10.26
N ILE A 157 -14.54 -2.17 -9.24
CA ILE A 157 -13.79 -3.42 -9.28
C ILE A 157 -14.14 -4.24 -8.03
N TYR A 158 -14.76 -5.39 -8.25
CA TYR A 158 -15.02 -6.37 -7.22
C TYR A 158 -14.02 -7.51 -7.38
N GLY A 159 -13.01 -7.53 -6.49
CA GLY A 159 -11.94 -8.53 -6.51
C GLY A 159 -12.41 -9.92 -6.05
N SER A 160 -11.67 -10.95 -6.45
CA SER A 160 -11.87 -12.32 -5.95
C SER A 160 -11.28 -12.48 -4.53
N ASN A 161 -11.58 -13.58 -3.84
CA ASN A 161 -11.04 -13.85 -2.51
C ASN A 161 -9.70 -14.60 -2.53
N HIS A 162 -9.14 -14.88 -3.72
CA HIS A 162 -7.99 -15.77 -3.87
C HIS A 162 -6.67 -15.09 -4.14
N MET A 163 -6.67 -13.93 -4.81
CA MET A 163 -5.43 -13.26 -5.18
C MET A 163 -5.54 -11.73 -5.13
N PHE A 164 -5.40 -11.02 -6.25
CA PHE A 164 -5.41 -9.56 -6.32
C PHE A 164 -6.65 -9.10 -7.09
N ALA A 165 -7.38 -8.08 -6.67
CA ALA A 165 -8.33 -7.42 -7.56
C ALA A 165 -7.64 -6.82 -8.81
N VAL A 166 -6.51 -6.14 -8.60
CA VAL A 166 -5.75 -5.44 -9.63
C VAL A 166 -4.25 -5.71 -9.48
N PHE A 167 -3.62 -6.24 -10.53
CA PHE A 167 -2.21 -6.59 -10.49
C PHE A 167 -1.43 -6.03 -11.69
N PHE A 168 -0.55 -5.08 -11.44
CA PHE A 168 0.46 -4.61 -12.38
C PHE A 168 1.79 -5.32 -12.11
N ALA A 169 1.97 -6.47 -12.76
CA ALA A 169 3.19 -7.23 -12.76
C ALA A 169 4.18 -6.67 -13.77
N GLY A 170 5.42 -6.44 -13.31
CA GLY A 170 6.50 -5.95 -14.16
C GLY A 170 6.96 -6.96 -15.21
N PRO A 171 8.19 -6.78 -15.74
CA PRO A 171 8.66 -7.61 -16.83
C PRO A 171 8.78 -9.07 -16.43
N TYR A 172 8.73 -9.94 -17.44
CA TYR A 172 8.98 -11.36 -17.26
C TYR A 172 10.44 -11.58 -16.82
N VAL A 173 10.62 -12.13 -15.62
CA VAL A 173 11.92 -12.56 -15.10
C VAL A 173 12.01 -14.08 -15.25
N ASP A 174 13.10 -14.57 -15.87
CA ASP A 174 13.30 -16.01 -16.06
C ASP A 174 13.24 -16.77 -14.73
N ALA A 175 12.62 -17.94 -14.74
CA ALA A 175 12.56 -18.81 -13.57
C ALA A 175 13.98 -19.10 -13.04
N GLY A 176 14.16 -18.92 -11.72
CA GLY A 176 15.45 -19.11 -11.04
C GLY A 176 16.38 -17.89 -11.06
N LYS A 177 16.05 -16.81 -11.80
CA LYS A 177 16.74 -15.52 -11.64
C LYS A 177 16.13 -14.72 -10.49
N PRO A 178 16.94 -14.12 -9.61
CA PRO A 178 16.44 -13.24 -8.57
C PRO A 178 15.71 -12.03 -9.17
N THR A 179 14.49 -11.73 -8.71
CA THR A 179 13.75 -10.52 -9.10
C THR A 179 14.48 -9.23 -8.73
N ILE A 180 15.39 -9.30 -7.75
CA ILE A 180 16.25 -8.18 -7.36
C ILE A 180 17.21 -7.78 -8.49
N ASP A 181 17.62 -8.70 -9.36
CA ASP A 181 18.51 -8.39 -10.48
C ASP A 181 17.80 -7.47 -11.49
N ALA A 182 16.51 -7.72 -11.76
CA ALA A 182 15.69 -6.86 -12.63
C ALA A 182 15.54 -5.45 -12.03
N PHE A 183 15.28 -5.37 -10.72
CA PHE A 183 15.26 -4.10 -10.01
C PHE A 183 16.59 -3.36 -10.12
N GLU A 184 17.71 -4.01 -9.80
CA GLU A 184 19.05 -3.41 -9.86
C GLU A 184 19.41 -2.93 -11.27
N ALA A 185 19.07 -3.72 -12.29
CA ALA A 185 19.25 -3.36 -13.71
C ALA A 185 18.32 -2.24 -14.19
N GLY A 186 17.26 -1.91 -13.44
CA GLY A 186 16.23 -0.96 -13.86
C GLY A 186 15.29 -1.49 -14.94
N ASP A 187 15.26 -2.82 -15.10
CA ASP A 187 14.34 -3.55 -15.95
C ASP A 187 12.99 -3.67 -15.23
N LEU A 188 12.20 -2.60 -15.36
CA LEU A 188 10.92 -2.39 -14.69
C LEU A 188 9.94 -1.85 -15.73
N ASP A 189 8.70 -2.32 -15.70
CA ASP A 189 7.62 -1.79 -16.53
C ASP A 189 7.27 -0.38 -16.07
N SER A 190 6.77 0.44 -16.99
CA SER A 190 6.65 1.87 -16.75
C SER A 190 5.39 2.51 -17.26
N GLY A 191 5.03 3.63 -16.63
CA GLY A 191 3.93 4.49 -17.06
C GLY A 191 2.54 3.90 -16.81
N ASN A 192 2.47 2.83 -16.02
CA ASN A 192 1.19 2.20 -15.68
C ASN A 192 0.43 3.05 -14.65
N VAL A 193 -0.87 3.22 -14.85
CA VAL A 193 -1.71 4.14 -14.08
C VAL A 193 -2.99 3.44 -13.62
N MET A 194 -3.33 3.66 -12.36
CA MET A 194 -4.63 3.33 -11.79
C MET A 194 -5.23 4.58 -11.14
N GLU A 195 -6.33 5.08 -11.69
CA GLU A 195 -6.92 6.35 -11.29
C GLU A 195 -8.44 6.33 -11.13
N GLY A 196 -8.93 6.94 -10.04
CA GLY A 196 -10.37 7.21 -9.87
C GLY A 196 -11.24 5.97 -9.70
N ASN A 197 -10.65 4.81 -9.42
CA ASN A 197 -11.38 3.56 -9.30
C ASN A 197 -11.94 3.34 -7.89
N TYR A 198 -13.00 2.55 -7.80
CA TYR A 198 -13.44 1.93 -6.55
C TYR A 198 -13.08 0.45 -6.57
N VAL A 199 -12.31 0.00 -5.58
CA VAL A 199 -11.92 -1.42 -5.45
C VAL A 199 -12.37 -1.95 -4.11
N ARG A 200 -13.04 -3.09 -4.12
CA ARG A 200 -13.45 -3.79 -2.91
C ARG A 200 -13.14 -5.26 -3.02
N GLU A 201 -12.48 -5.77 -1.99
CA GLU A 201 -12.18 -7.18 -1.81
C GLU A 201 -11.97 -7.43 -0.31
N TYR A 202 -12.45 -8.56 0.22
CA TYR A 202 -12.31 -8.90 1.64
C TYR A 202 -11.31 -10.02 1.85
N SER A 203 -10.12 -9.90 1.25
CA SER A 203 -9.02 -10.82 1.48
C SER A 203 -8.02 -10.26 2.49
N LYS A 204 -7.15 -11.13 3.01
CA LYS A 204 -5.98 -10.73 3.81
C LYS A 204 -4.78 -10.36 2.93
N LEU A 205 -4.94 -10.46 1.61
CA LEU A 205 -3.88 -10.26 0.63
C LEU A 205 -3.83 -8.81 0.19
N ASP A 206 -2.89 -8.51 -0.71
CA ASP A 206 -2.88 -7.23 -1.39
C ASP A 206 -4.01 -7.20 -2.43
N ILE A 207 -4.74 -6.09 -2.50
CA ILE A 207 -5.85 -5.95 -3.45
C ILE A 207 -5.36 -5.26 -4.72
N VAL A 208 -4.52 -4.25 -4.55
CA VAL A 208 -3.89 -3.50 -5.64
C VAL A 208 -2.39 -3.65 -5.49
N SER A 209 -1.74 -4.22 -6.51
CA SER A 209 -0.31 -4.47 -6.47
C SER A 209 0.40 -3.90 -7.70
N PHE A 210 1.37 -3.03 -7.46
CA PHE A 210 2.35 -2.54 -8.44
C PHE A 210 3.69 -3.22 -8.14
N SER A 211 4.01 -4.25 -8.91
CA SER A 211 5.22 -5.06 -8.73
C SER A 211 6.21 -4.83 -9.86
N LEU A 212 7.48 -4.57 -9.53
CA LEU A 212 8.55 -4.31 -10.50
C LEU A 212 8.18 -3.20 -11.51
N GLN A 213 7.63 -2.10 -10.99
CA GLN A 213 7.19 -0.94 -11.75
C GLN A 213 8.13 0.26 -11.55
N LYS A 214 8.26 1.11 -12.56
CA LYS A 214 8.88 2.45 -12.46
C LYS A 214 7.95 3.53 -13.02
N ASN A 215 7.87 4.69 -12.38
CA ASN A 215 6.89 5.73 -12.77
C ASN A 215 5.43 5.21 -12.75
N GLY A 216 5.12 4.25 -11.88
CA GLY A 216 3.76 3.77 -11.71
C GLY A 216 2.93 4.74 -10.86
N VAL A 217 1.66 4.95 -11.20
CA VAL A 217 0.81 5.92 -10.50
C VAL A 217 -0.47 5.27 -10.01
N VAL A 218 -0.72 5.34 -8.71
CA VAL A 218 -2.00 4.96 -8.08
C VAL A 218 -2.59 6.20 -7.43
N ARG A 219 -3.64 6.77 -8.01
CA ARG A 219 -4.19 8.05 -7.53
C ARG A 219 -5.71 8.14 -7.47
N ASN A 220 -6.19 8.86 -6.47
CA ASN A 220 -7.61 9.18 -6.28
C ASN A 220 -8.54 7.94 -6.28
N ASN A 221 -8.04 6.77 -5.87
CA ASN A 221 -8.84 5.56 -5.77
C ASN A 221 -9.47 5.44 -4.38
N VAL A 222 -10.58 4.71 -4.29
CA VAL A 222 -11.13 4.19 -3.03
C VAL A 222 -10.85 2.69 -2.98
N VAL A 223 -10.17 2.24 -1.93
CA VAL A 223 -9.84 0.82 -1.71
C VAL A 223 -10.41 0.38 -0.37
N GLU A 224 -11.29 -0.61 -0.39
CA GLU A 224 -11.94 -1.16 0.79
C GLU A 224 -11.52 -2.63 1.01
N GLY A 225 -11.10 -2.94 2.23
CA GLY A 225 -10.87 -4.30 2.72
C GLY A 225 -9.42 -4.79 2.67
N GLY A 226 -8.51 -4.10 1.98
CA GLY A 226 -7.13 -4.56 1.85
C GLY A 226 -6.12 -3.48 1.43
N VAL A 227 -5.03 -3.91 0.79
CA VAL A 227 -3.79 -3.14 0.70
C VAL A 227 -3.54 -2.59 -0.71
N ILE A 228 -3.02 -1.36 -0.78
CA ILE A 228 -2.28 -0.87 -1.96
C ILE A 228 -0.80 -1.14 -1.74
N SER A 229 -0.21 -2.00 -2.57
CA SER A 229 1.15 -2.46 -2.41
C SER A 229 2.04 -2.07 -3.59
N PHE A 230 3.21 -1.54 -3.26
CA PHE A 230 4.30 -1.20 -4.18
C PHE A 230 5.44 -2.17 -3.90
N PHE A 231 5.54 -3.20 -4.72
CA PHE A 231 6.59 -4.22 -4.60
C PHE A 231 7.75 -3.90 -5.52
N MET A 232 8.91 -3.62 -4.94
CA MET A 232 10.13 -3.43 -5.70
C MET A 232 10.03 -2.37 -6.81
N THR A 233 9.54 -1.19 -6.45
CA THR A 233 9.23 -0.12 -7.41
C THR A 233 10.20 1.05 -7.35
N ARG A 234 10.25 1.83 -8.43
CA ARG A 234 11.02 3.08 -8.51
C ARG A 234 10.17 4.26 -8.96
N ASP A 235 10.49 5.45 -8.45
CA ASP A 235 9.91 6.71 -8.94
C ASP A 235 8.38 6.67 -9.03
N SER A 236 7.71 5.90 -8.16
CA SER A 236 6.29 5.61 -8.25
C SER A 236 5.48 6.39 -7.22
N GLU A 237 4.22 6.64 -7.53
CA GLU A 237 3.37 7.58 -6.81
C GLU A 237 2.09 6.93 -6.29
N CYS A 238 1.82 7.08 -5.00
CA CYS A 238 0.56 6.73 -4.35
C CYS A 238 -0.07 8.00 -3.78
N ILE A 239 -1.06 8.58 -4.47
CA ILE A 239 -1.53 9.95 -4.22
C ILE A 239 -3.04 10.05 -4.03
N GLY A 240 -3.47 10.65 -2.93
CA GLY A 240 -4.87 11.04 -2.76
C GLY A 240 -5.86 9.87 -2.66
N ASN A 241 -5.38 8.66 -2.40
CA ASN A 241 -6.23 7.48 -2.26
C ASN A 241 -6.92 7.47 -0.89
N ARG A 242 -8.10 6.86 -0.81
CA ARG A 242 -8.81 6.57 0.43
C ARG A 242 -8.85 5.06 0.64
N ILE A 243 -8.16 4.59 1.68
CA ILE A 243 -8.05 3.17 2.01
C ILE A 243 -8.76 2.91 3.34
N GLU A 244 -9.68 1.95 3.35
CA GLU A 244 -10.53 1.64 4.51
C GLU A 244 -10.57 0.16 4.83
N ASN A 245 -10.65 -0.16 6.12
CA ASN A 245 -10.93 -1.51 6.63
C ASN A 245 -9.92 -2.57 6.17
N SER A 246 -8.66 -2.20 5.94
CA SER A 246 -7.63 -3.16 5.51
C SER A 246 -7.35 -4.22 6.58
N MET A 247 -7.35 -5.48 6.17
CA MET A 247 -7.09 -6.61 7.06
C MET A 247 -5.63 -6.71 7.53
N THR A 248 -4.71 -5.93 6.95
CA THR A 248 -3.29 -5.85 7.36
C THR A 248 -2.86 -4.39 7.44
N GLN A 249 -2.14 -3.88 6.44
CA GLN A 249 -1.73 -2.49 6.30
C GLN A 249 -2.52 -1.76 5.21
N GLY A 250 -2.63 -0.43 5.28
CA GLY A 250 -3.34 0.31 4.22
C GLY A 250 -2.49 0.47 2.97
N ILE A 251 -1.25 0.93 3.13
CA ILE A 251 -0.27 1.10 2.06
C ILE A 251 1.00 0.36 2.44
N PHE A 252 1.51 -0.48 1.55
CA PHE A 252 2.78 -1.19 1.72
C PHE A 252 3.78 -0.84 0.63
N VAL A 253 5.00 -0.51 1.02
CA VAL A 253 6.15 -0.38 0.11
C VAL A 253 7.18 -1.43 0.50
N SER A 254 7.40 -2.41 -0.38
CA SER A 254 8.38 -3.45 -0.14
C SER A 254 9.75 -3.03 -0.66
N VAL A 255 10.76 -3.18 0.19
CA VAL A 255 12.16 -2.84 -0.09
C VAL A 255 12.83 -4.08 -0.72
N PRO A 256 13.60 -3.94 -1.82
CA PRO A 256 14.20 -2.70 -2.35
C PRO A 256 13.21 -1.81 -3.09
N ALA A 257 13.17 -0.52 -2.76
CA ALA A 257 12.30 0.45 -3.42
C ALA A 257 12.96 1.82 -3.32
N ASP A 258 12.93 2.60 -4.39
CA ASP A 258 13.64 3.88 -4.44
C ASP A 258 12.73 4.98 -4.99
N GLN A 259 12.83 6.19 -4.42
CA GLN A 259 12.18 7.41 -4.93
C GLN A 259 10.65 7.37 -4.98
N ASN A 260 10.01 6.53 -4.16
CA ASN A 260 8.55 6.46 -4.13
C ASN A 260 7.91 7.55 -3.26
N LEU A 261 6.77 8.06 -3.74
CA LEU A 261 6.02 9.15 -3.13
C LEU A 261 4.66 8.64 -2.61
N ILE A 262 4.42 8.76 -1.31
CA ILE A 262 3.15 8.42 -0.64
C ILE A 262 2.54 9.71 -0.10
N LEU A 263 1.63 10.31 -0.88
CA LEU A 263 1.19 11.69 -0.68
C LEU A 263 -0.32 11.84 -0.50
N ASN A 264 -0.74 12.65 0.47
CA ASN A 264 -2.15 13.06 0.64
C ASN A 264 -3.18 11.91 0.73
N ASN A 265 -2.77 10.69 1.10
CA ASN A 265 -3.69 9.56 1.23
C ASN A 265 -4.46 9.66 2.55
N THR A 266 -5.65 9.06 2.59
CA THR A 266 -6.44 8.85 3.81
C THR A 266 -6.51 7.36 4.08
N VAL A 267 -6.00 6.92 5.24
CA VAL A 267 -5.96 5.50 5.63
C VAL A 267 -6.67 5.31 6.97
N ILE A 268 -7.79 4.59 6.96
CA ILE A 268 -8.71 4.45 8.09
C ILE A 268 -8.90 2.96 8.39
N ASN A 269 -8.94 2.59 9.67
CA ASN A 269 -9.26 1.23 10.15
C ASN A 269 -8.50 0.08 9.43
N SER A 270 -7.41 -0.39 9.98
CA SER A 270 -6.60 -1.51 9.47
C SER A 270 -5.99 -2.27 10.64
N ALA A 271 -5.76 -3.56 10.44
CA ALA A 271 -5.36 -4.46 11.52
C ALA A 271 -3.91 -4.28 12.00
N ALA A 272 -3.03 -3.64 11.21
CA ALA A 272 -1.62 -3.42 11.53
C ALA A 272 -1.20 -1.95 11.37
N ALA A 273 -0.06 -1.69 10.73
CA ALA A 273 0.43 -0.36 10.38
C ALA A 273 -0.42 0.26 9.25
N ARG A 274 -0.60 1.58 9.21
CA ARG A 274 -1.40 2.20 8.13
C ARG A 274 -0.59 2.44 6.87
N ILE A 275 0.64 2.92 7.04
CA ILE A 275 1.65 2.98 5.99
C ILE A 275 2.85 2.21 6.48
N LYS A 276 3.32 1.25 5.68
CA LYS A 276 4.46 0.39 6.00
C LYS A 276 5.49 0.45 4.89
N VAL A 277 6.75 0.65 5.24
CA VAL A 277 7.91 0.49 4.36
C VAL A 277 8.81 -0.57 4.98
N ALA A 278 8.94 -1.74 4.36
CA ALA A 278 9.75 -2.81 4.94
C ALA A 278 10.40 -3.74 3.93
N ILE A 279 11.46 -4.43 4.38
CA ILE A 279 12.10 -5.50 3.60
C ILE A 279 11.04 -6.49 3.14
N GLN A 280 11.11 -6.86 1.86
CA GLN A 280 10.29 -7.93 1.33
C GLN A 280 10.72 -9.28 1.90
N VAL A 281 9.82 -9.95 2.61
CA VAL A 281 10.09 -11.24 3.28
C VAL A 281 9.55 -12.44 2.50
N ASP A 282 8.72 -12.21 1.49
CA ASP A 282 8.10 -13.28 0.71
C ASP A 282 9.04 -13.84 -0.36
N HIS A 283 10.03 -13.07 -0.81
CA HIS A 283 11.08 -13.55 -1.70
C HIS A 283 12.30 -13.98 -0.90
N VAL A 284 12.49 -15.29 -0.80
CA VAL A 284 13.57 -15.91 -0.03
C VAL A 284 14.45 -16.74 -0.94
N VAL A 285 15.75 -16.81 -0.62
CA VAL A 285 16.75 -17.57 -1.41
C VAL A 285 16.34 -19.03 -1.58
N ASP A 286 15.72 -19.60 -0.55
CA ASP A 286 15.20 -20.96 -0.53
C ASP A 286 13.84 -20.95 0.18
N PRO A 287 12.72 -21.16 -0.53
CA PRO A 287 11.38 -21.16 0.07
C PRO A 287 11.14 -22.31 1.03
N ASP A 288 11.91 -23.41 0.89
CA ASP A 288 11.80 -24.62 1.70
C ASP A 288 12.77 -24.62 2.90
N ALA A 289 13.65 -23.62 3.00
CA ALA A 289 14.56 -23.51 4.13
C ALA A 289 13.82 -23.12 5.43
N ASP A 290 14.16 -23.83 6.52
CA ASP A 290 13.72 -23.52 7.90
C ASP A 290 14.02 -22.06 8.31
N HIS A 291 15.01 -21.44 7.65
CA HIS A 291 15.38 -20.04 7.85
C HIS A 291 15.31 -19.30 6.52
N LYS A 292 14.11 -18.83 6.19
CA LYS A 292 13.83 -17.91 5.09
C LYS A 292 14.77 -16.71 5.12
N VAL A 293 15.75 -16.68 4.21
CA VAL A 293 16.66 -15.54 4.02
C VAL A 293 16.09 -14.65 2.92
N SER A 294 15.67 -13.43 3.27
CA SER A 294 15.21 -12.44 2.29
C SER A 294 16.26 -12.21 1.20
N LEU A 295 15.82 -12.15 -0.07
CA LEU A 295 16.68 -11.76 -1.19
C LEU A 295 17.25 -10.35 -1.01
N THR A 296 16.56 -9.50 -0.26
CA THR A 296 17.01 -8.13 0.00
C THR A 296 18.00 -8.12 1.16
N PRO A 297 19.26 -7.71 0.95
CA PRO A 297 20.22 -7.64 2.03
C PRO A 297 19.73 -6.72 3.15
N THR A 298 19.92 -7.10 4.42
CA THR A 298 19.58 -6.24 5.56
C THR A 298 20.39 -4.92 5.59
N SER A 299 21.47 -4.84 4.82
CA SER A 299 22.27 -3.64 4.56
C SER A 299 21.65 -2.70 3.53
N TYR A 300 20.73 -3.16 2.68
CA TYR A 300 20.07 -2.30 1.71
C TYR A 300 19.29 -1.19 2.43
N ARG A 301 19.32 0.00 1.82
CA ARG A 301 18.60 1.19 2.28
C ARG A 301 17.88 1.81 1.09
N ALA A 302 16.54 1.73 1.13
CA ALA A 302 15.66 2.41 0.19
C ALA A 302 15.87 3.92 0.26
N LYS A 303 16.12 4.55 -0.89
CA LYS A 303 16.46 5.97 -1.00
C LYS A 303 15.23 6.79 -1.35
N GLY A 304 15.17 8.00 -0.79
CA GLY A 304 14.22 9.05 -1.17
C GLY A 304 12.74 8.67 -1.13
N ILE A 305 12.38 7.76 -0.21
CA ILE A 305 10.99 7.52 0.14
C ILE A 305 10.42 8.78 0.81
N VAL A 306 9.30 9.27 0.30
CA VAL A 306 8.59 10.44 0.84
C VAL A 306 7.20 10.04 1.29
N ILE A 307 6.88 10.24 2.56
CA ILE A 307 5.56 10.03 3.16
C ILE A 307 5.06 11.37 3.67
N ASN A 308 4.17 12.04 2.93
CA ASN A 308 3.82 13.43 3.18
C ASN A 308 2.32 13.70 3.15
N LYS A 309 1.83 14.52 4.10
CA LYS A 309 0.42 15.00 4.16
C LYS A 309 -0.64 13.90 4.22
N ASN A 310 -0.29 12.68 4.65
CA ASN A 310 -1.27 11.61 4.80
C ASN A 310 -2.12 11.80 6.06
N ARG A 311 -3.38 11.38 6.00
CA ARG A 311 -4.33 11.32 7.12
C ARG A 311 -4.48 9.87 7.54
N ILE A 312 -4.12 9.56 8.77
CA ILE A 312 -4.00 8.20 9.28
C ILE A 312 -4.84 8.09 10.55
N GLN A 313 -5.78 7.15 10.59
CA GLN A 313 -6.72 7.00 11.70
C GLN A 313 -6.88 5.56 12.20
N SER A 314 -6.88 5.42 13.53
CA SER A 314 -7.26 4.23 14.29
C SER A 314 -6.35 3.01 14.15
N SER A 315 -5.03 3.17 13.96
CA SER A 315 -4.13 2.02 13.77
C SER A 315 -4.15 1.04 14.93
N ASN A 316 -4.27 -0.26 14.65
CA ASN A 316 -4.14 -1.32 15.65
C ASN A 316 -2.68 -1.57 16.07
N PHE A 317 -1.69 -1.02 15.35
CA PHE A 317 -0.29 -1.05 15.75
C PHE A 317 0.36 0.33 15.56
N PHE A 318 0.91 0.58 14.37
CA PHE A 318 1.63 1.82 14.06
C PHE A 318 0.83 2.75 13.15
N GLY A 319 0.98 4.07 13.31
CA GLY A 319 0.57 5.00 12.27
C GLY A 319 1.41 4.77 11.00
N ILE A 320 2.71 4.97 11.13
CA ILE A 320 3.71 4.73 10.08
C ILE A 320 4.78 3.79 10.63
N GLU A 321 5.05 2.70 9.91
CA GLU A 321 6.20 1.82 10.14
C GLU A 321 7.19 2.00 8.99
N MET A 322 8.43 2.36 9.30
CA MET A 322 9.46 2.53 8.29
C MET A 322 10.72 1.79 8.68
N THR A 323 11.16 0.91 7.79
CA THR A 323 12.35 0.11 8.00
C THR A 323 13.26 0.15 6.77
N ASN A 324 14.58 0.06 7.00
CA ASN A 324 15.57 -0.06 5.93
C ASN A 324 15.53 1.08 4.90
N THR A 325 15.44 2.34 5.35
CA THR A 325 15.43 3.53 4.48
C THR A 325 16.61 4.46 4.78
N VAL A 326 16.99 5.29 3.81
CA VAL A 326 17.97 6.36 3.96
C VAL A 326 17.49 7.64 3.27
N LYS A 327 17.72 8.80 3.89
CA LYS A 327 17.28 10.10 3.38
C LYS A 327 15.77 10.17 3.11
N ALA A 328 14.99 9.41 3.87
CA ALA A 328 13.54 9.46 3.76
C ALA A 328 12.99 10.76 4.37
N LYS A 329 11.80 11.15 3.91
CA LYS A 329 11.08 12.32 4.44
C LYS A 329 9.70 11.88 4.90
N VAL A 330 9.43 12.03 6.20
CA VAL A 330 8.13 11.76 6.81
C VAL A 330 7.60 13.07 7.36
N GLU A 331 6.77 13.75 6.57
CA GLU A 331 6.43 15.15 6.82
C GLU A 331 4.94 15.44 6.83
N SER A 332 4.50 16.37 7.69
CA SER A 332 3.14 16.91 7.66
C SER A 332 2.00 15.87 7.73
N ASN A 333 2.25 14.66 8.24
CA ASN A 333 1.22 13.64 8.36
C ASN A 333 0.36 13.89 9.60
N SER A 334 -0.92 13.56 9.53
CA SER A 334 -1.85 13.61 10.66
C SER A 334 -2.20 12.19 11.09
N ILE A 335 -1.72 11.76 12.25
CA ILE A 335 -1.88 10.42 12.81
C ILE A 335 -2.74 10.52 14.06
N LEU A 336 -3.86 9.79 14.08
CA LEU A 336 -4.84 9.81 15.16
C LEU A 336 -5.13 8.39 15.65
N ASN A 337 -5.11 8.18 16.97
CA ASN A 337 -5.55 6.94 17.62
C ASN A 337 -4.75 5.68 17.21
N SER A 338 -3.42 5.75 17.15
CA SER A 338 -2.59 4.54 17.02
C SER A 338 -2.55 3.77 18.34
N ALA A 339 -2.66 2.45 18.28
CA ALA A 339 -2.68 1.57 19.45
C ALA A 339 -1.33 1.52 20.16
N LEU A 340 -0.24 1.41 19.39
CA LEU A 340 1.13 1.47 19.90
C LEU A 340 1.73 2.83 19.54
N SER A 341 2.67 2.89 18.57
CA SER A 341 3.38 4.13 18.24
C SER A 341 2.75 4.89 17.08
N GLY A 342 2.91 6.22 17.07
CA GLY A 342 2.53 7.03 15.91
C GLY A 342 3.44 6.73 14.72
N ILE A 343 4.75 6.85 14.92
CA ILE A 343 5.78 6.57 13.91
C ILE A 343 6.84 5.64 14.52
N TYR A 344 7.15 4.54 13.83
CA TYR A 344 8.15 3.56 14.22
C TYR A 344 9.26 3.47 13.16
N LEU A 345 10.52 3.51 13.60
CA LEU A 345 11.71 3.53 12.75
C LEU A 345 12.67 2.39 13.11
N LEU A 346 13.09 1.63 12.10
CA LEU A 346 14.04 0.53 12.25
C LEU A 346 15.06 0.52 11.11
N ARG A 347 16.35 0.67 11.41
CA ARG A 347 17.44 0.74 10.41
C ARG A 347 17.20 1.88 9.41
N VAL A 348 16.91 3.06 9.95
CA VAL A 348 16.59 4.28 9.22
C VAL A 348 17.74 5.28 9.36
N ASP A 349 18.26 5.78 8.26
CA ASP A 349 19.42 6.67 8.23
C ASP A 349 19.06 8.04 7.62
N GLU A 350 19.63 9.13 8.15
CA GLU A 350 19.53 10.49 7.58
C GLU A 350 18.09 10.97 7.29
N THR A 351 17.12 10.51 8.08
CA THR A 351 15.70 10.74 7.79
C THR A 351 15.19 12.01 8.45
N THR A 352 14.34 12.74 7.74
CA THR A 352 13.64 13.92 8.27
C THR A 352 12.24 13.53 8.72
N LEU A 353 11.94 13.73 10.01
CA LEU A 353 10.62 13.58 10.60
C LEU A 353 10.14 14.95 11.05
N SER A 354 9.37 15.64 10.20
CA SER A 354 9.02 17.04 10.44
C SER A 354 7.52 17.34 10.35
N LYS A 355 7.03 18.23 11.22
CA LYS A 355 5.66 18.79 11.13
C LYS A 355 4.53 17.75 11.20
N ASN A 356 4.79 16.54 11.70
CA ASN A 356 3.75 15.53 11.88
C ASN A 356 2.89 15.87 13.11
N SER A 357 1.59 15.60 13.04
CA SER A 357 0.64 15.73 14.15
C SER A 357 0.21 14.34 14.60
N ILE A 358 0.70 13.89 15.75
CA ILE A 358 0.46 12.57 16.33
C ILE A 358 -0.40 12.74 17.58
N LEU A 359 -1.66 12.30 17.51
CA LEU A 359 -2.67 12.54 18.53
C LEU A 359 -3.21 11.21 19.07
N HIS A 360 -3.29 11.11 20.40
CA HIS A 360 -3.93 10.00 21.10
C HIS A 360 -3.35 8.62 20.74
N PHE A 361 -2.04 8.56 20.53
CA PHE A 361 -1.33 7.29 20.38
C PHE A 361 -1.28 6.53 21.73
N GLY A 362 -0.87 5.27 21.67
CA GLY A 362 -0.82 4.39 22.82
C GLY A 362 -2.18 3.94 23.34
N LYS A 363 -3.20 3.90 22.46
CA LYS A 363 -4.59 3.54 22.79
C LYS A 363 -4.68 2.21 23.54
N GLU A 364 -3.81 1.26 23.20
CA GLU A 364 -3.84 -0.08 23.77
C GLU A 364 -2.61 -0.30 24.64
N CYS A 365 -2.89 -0.73 25.88
CA CYS A 365 -1.90 -1.21 26.81
C CYS A 365 -1.62 -2.67 26.45
N PHE A 366 -0.79 -2.88 25.44
CA PHE A 366 -0.23 -4.21 25.19
C PHE A 366 0.49 -4.70 26.46
N ASP A 367 0.67 -6.03 26.58
CA ASP A 367 1.39 -6.68 27.70
C ASP A 367 2.64 -5.89 28.14
N GLU A 368 3.04 -6.01 29.41
CA GLU A 368 4.15 -5.28 30.06
C GLU A 368 5.44 -5.26 29.22
N ASN A 369 5.62 -6.29 28.38
CA ASN A 369 6.76 -6.40 27.48
C ASN A 369 6.75 -5.39 26.31
N PHE A 370 5.57 -5.01 25.81
CA PHE A 370 5.39 -4.11 24.67
C PHE A 370 5.03 -2.69 25.06
N SER A 371 4.22 -2.52 26.11
CA SER A 371 3.80 -1.21 26.60
C SER A 371 4.97 -0.29 26.91
N LYS A 372 6.09 -0.84 27.44
CA LYS A 372 7.30 -0.07 27.75
C LYS A 372 7.99 0.62 26.56
N PHE A 373 7.60 0.30 25.33
CA PHE A 373 8.18 0.88 24.11
C PHE A 373 7.23 1.85 23.39
N ASN A 374 6.09 2.14 24.00
CA ASN A 374 5.06 2.95 23.39
C ASN A 374 5.48 4.42 23.31
N ALA A 375 5.69 4.93 22.08
CA ALA A 375 6.04 6.33 21.88
C ALA A 375 5.30 6.98 20.71
N GLY A 376 5.17 8.30 20.75
CA GLY A 376 4.64 9.06 19.61
C GLY A 376 5.54 8.84 18.38
N ILE A 377 6.85 8.99 18.58
CA ILE A 377 7.90 8.65 17.62
C ILE A 377 8.91 7.73 18.30
N TRP A 378 9.16 6.56 17.72
CA TRP A 378 10.11 5.58 18.23
C TRP A 378 11.20 5.28 17.19
N GLY A 379 12.42 5.74 17.47
CA GLY A 379 13.65 5.28 16.84
C GLY A 379 14.17 4.04 17.53
N ASP A 380 13.97 2.87 16.93
CA ASP A 380 14.43 1.60 17.48
C ASP A 380 15.86 1.28 17.01
N TYR A 381 16.10 0.13 16.38
CA TYR A 381 17.44 -0.38 16.15
C TYR A 381 18.11 0.26 14.93
N LYS A 382 19.39 0.66 15.05
CA LYS A 382 20.19 1.27 13.96
C LYS A 382 19.52 2.49 13.30
N THR A 383 18.82 3.32 14.07
CA THR A 383 18.31 4.62 13.59
C THR A 383 19.40 5.68 13.73
N LYS A 384 19.83 6.33 12.65
CA LYS A 384 21.00 7.22 12.67
C LYS A 384 20.77 8.54 11.96
N SER A 385 21.47 9.57 12.43
CA SER A 385 21.58 10.88 11.76
C SER A 385 20.23 11.50 11.38
N SER A 386 19.15 11.14 12.08
CA SER A 386 17.79 11.58 11.72
C SER A 386 17.42 12.88 12.45
N ASP A 387 16.71 13.78 11.77
CA ASP A 387 16.20 15.03 12.33
C ASP A 387 14.71 14.87 12.68
N ILE A 388 14.39 14.91 13.96
CA ILE A 388 13.04 14.81 14.51
C ILE A 388 12.65 16.18 15.06
N SER A 389 11.93 16.96 14.26
CA SER A 389 11.66 18.36 14.59
C SER A 389 10.28 18.87 14.23
N PHE A 390 9.80 19.87 14.95
CA PHE A 390 8.53 20.55 14.68
C PHE A 390 7.30 19.64 14.69
N ASN A 391 7.37 18.47 15.33
CA ASN A 391 6.22 17.57 15.45
C ASN A 391 5.32 18.02 16.61
N LYS A 392 4.02 17.81 16.47
CA LYS A 392 3.03 17.97 17.52
C LYS A 392 2.63 16.58 18.02
N ILE A 393 2.97 16.26 19.26
CA ILE A 393 2.73 14.93 19.85
C ILE A 393 1.86 15.11 21.08
N ILE A 394 0.68 14.50 21.07
CA ILE A 394 -0.28 14.60 22.17
C ILE A 394 -0.69 13.20 22.62
N ALA A 395 -0.29 12.82 23.82
CA ALA A 395 -0.84 11.64 24.49
C ALA A 395 -2.25 11.94 25.03
N SER A 396 -3.16 10.96 25.01
CA SER A 396 -4.46 11.10 25.69
C SER A 396 -4.30 10.90 27.21
N ASN A 397 -5.31 11.28 28.00
CA ASN A 397 -5.28 11.10 29.45
C ASN A 397 -5.56 9.66 29.91
N LYS A 398 -5.87 8.75 28.98
CA LYS A 398 -6.31 7.36 29.26
C LYS A 398 -5.46 6.30 28.54
N VAL A 399 -4.22 6.62 28.17
CA VAL A 399 -3.39 5.77 27.31
C VAL A 399 -2.07 5.38 27.97
N CYS A 400 -1.58 4.20 27.61
CA CYS A 400 -0.28 3.66 28.03
C CYS A 400 0.88 4.26 27.23
N ALA A 401 0.83 5.57 27.00
CA ALA A 401 1.88 6.31 26.31
C ALA A 401 3.08 6.46 27.25
N VAL A 402 4.22 5.86 26.90
CA VAL A 402 5.41 5.88 27.77
C VAL A 402 6.28 7.09 27.48
N ASN A 403 6.54 7.39 26.21
CA ASN A 403 7.32 8.56 25.79
C ASN A 403 6.61 9.33 24.69
N ALA A 404 6.83 10.62 24.56
CA ALA A 404 6.44 11.33 23.33
C ALA A 404 7.41 10.98 22.20
N ILE A 405 8.71 11.00 22.49
CA ILE A 405 9.78 10.65 21.57
C ILE A 405 10.75 9.72 22.30
N ARG A 406 11.10 8.61 21.66
CA ARG A 406 12.10 7.67 22.16
C ARG A 406 13.09 7.33 21.08
N ILE A 407 14.38 7.47 21.39
CA ILE A 407 15.48 6.90 20.61
C ILE A 407 16.15 5.88 21.51
N ASN A 408 16.02 4.60 21.14
CA ASN A 408 16.66 3.52 21.90
C ASN A 408 18.17 3.75 22.01
N ASN A 409 18.76 3.27 23.09
CA ASN A 409 20.20 3.37 23.33
C ASN A 409 20.81 2.00 23.57
N ASP A 410 21.14 1.32 22.48
CA ASP A 410 21.95 0.10 22.50
C ASP A 410 23.34 0.31 21.86
N GLY A 411 23.71 1.58 21.64
CA GLY A 411 24.94 2.00 20.95
C GLY A 411 24.84 1.97 19.42
N THR A 412 23.72 1.54 18.84
CA THR A 412 23.54 1.54 17.37
C THR A 412 22.78 2.76 16.84
N GLN A 413 22.09 3.49 17.72
CA GLN A 413 21.38 4.72 17.41
C GLN A 413 22.28 5.92 17.64
N VAL A 414 22.77 6.54 16.56
CA VAL A 414 23.82 7.56 16.65
C VAL A 414 23.45 8.83 15.89
N ASN A 415 23.91 9.98 16.40
CA ASN A 415 23.77 11.30 15.75
C ASN A 415 22.33 11.76 15.44
N ASN A 416 21.31 11.23 16.12
CA ASN A 416 19.93 11.69 15.95
C ASN A 416 19.71 13.02 16.66
N LYS A 417 18.91 13.91 16.06
CA LYS A 417 18.60 15.23 16.60
C LYS A 417 17.11 15.34 16.92
N VAL A 418 16.80 15.78 18.13
CA VAL A 418 15.42 16.06 18.58
C VAL A 418 15.33 17.53 18.96
N LYS A 419 14.48 18.31 18.29
CA LYS A 419 14.35 19.75 18.53
C LYS A 419 12.97 20.29 18.20
N CYS A 420 12.56 21.37 18.86
CA CYS A 420 11.36 22.12 18.49
C CYS A 420 10.04 21.30 18.41
N ASN A 421 9.91 20.21 19.17
CA ASN A 421 8.69 19.41 19.19
C ASN A 421 7.71 19.95 20.24
N LYS A 422 6.43 20.05 19.88
CA LYS A 422 5.35 20.42 20.81
C LYS A 422 4.76 19.16 21.42
N ILE A 423 5.09 18.91 22.69
CA ILE A 423 4.66 17.74 23.44
C ILE A 423 3.60 18.16 24.47
N LEU A 424 2.49 17.42 24.54
CA LEU A 424 1.41 17.64 25.49
C LEU A 424 0.82 16.31 25.96
N GLY A 425 0.33 16.25 27.19
CA GLY A 425 -0.34 15.07 27.74
C GLY A 425 0.39 14.51 28.96
N LYS A 426 0.01 13.30 29.37
CA LYS A 426 0.69 12.55 30.43
C LYS A 426 1.42 11.36 29.83
N TYR A 427 2.62 11.11 30.33
CA TYR A 427 3.50 10.03 29.91
C TYR A 427 3.92 9.24 31.14
N GLU A 428 4.02 7.91 31.01
CA GLU A 428 4.47 7.05 32.11
C GLU A 428 5.98 7.17 32.36
N GLY A 429 6.75 7.40 31.29
CA GLY A 429 8.19 7.67 31.35
C GLY A 429 8.53 9.13 31.13
N ASP A 430 9.81 9.38 30.82
CA ASP A 430 10.28 10.70 30.43
C ASP A 430 9.62 11.12 29.11
N GLU A 431 9.23 12.40 28.96
CA GLU A 431 8.55 12.87 27.73
C GLU A 431 9.43 12.62 26.48
N ILE A 432 10.74 12.80 26.63
CA ILE A 432 11.75 12.51 25.62
C ILE A 432 12.79 11.59 26.24
N ASP A 433 12.94 10.38 25.70
CA ASP A 433 13.97 9.43 26.08
C ASP A 433 15.01 9.32 24.96
N VAL A 434 16.10 10.07 25.09
CA VAL A 434 17.23 10.10 24.16
C VAL A 434 18.52 10.10 24.98
N THR A 435 19.38 9.10 24.78
CA THR A 435 20.69 9.12 25.44
C THR A 435 21.73 9.82 24.57
N GLU A 436 22.42 10.80 25.15
CA GLU A 436 23.43 11.63 24.47
C GLU A 436 24.76 10.91 24.21
N SER A 437 24.96 9.72 24.79
CA SER A 437 26.22 8.95 24.78
C SER A 437 26.67 8.42 23.40
N SER A 438 26.04 8.86 22.31
CA SER A 438 26.37 8.44 20.93
C SER A 438 26.15 9.55 19.90
N GLY A 439 26.35 10.81 20.32
CA GLY A 439 26.17 11.98 19.45
C GLY A 439 24.71 12.32 19.17
N ASN A 440 23.75 11.60 19.76
CA ASN A 440 22.36 12.02 19.78
C ASN A 440 22.25 13.31 20.59
N LYS A 441 21.46 14.27 20.12
CA LYS A 441 21.34 15.58 20.75
C LYS A 441 19.88 15.98 20.90
N MET A 442 19.56 16.52 22.06
CA MET A 442 18.40 17.39 22.23
C MET A 442 18.87 18.83 22.00
N GLU A 443 18.31 19.50 21.00
CA GLU A 443 18.64 20.90 20.70
C GLU A 443 17.48 21.79 21.15
N GLU A 444 17.81 22.89 21.83
CA GLU A 444 16.83 23.92 22.16
C GLU A 444 16.27 24.56 20.89
N CYS A 445 15.01 24.99 20.95
CA CYS A 445 14.40 25.72 19.87
C CYS A 445 14.77 27.20 20.01
N ASP A 446 15.33 27.83 18.95
CA ASP A 446 15.63 29.27 18.96
C ASP A 446 14.31 30.04 19.11
N ASP A 447 14.08 30.51 20.33
CA ASP A 447 12.78 30.90 20.89
C ASP A 447 12.32 32.29 20.44
N ARG A 448 12.64 32.68 19.19
CA ARG A 448 12.13 33.91 18.59
C ARG A 448 10.61 33.89 18.36
N HIS A 449 9.93 32.76 18.61
CA HIS A 449 8.47 32.59 18.46
C HIS A 449 7.70 31.93 19.64
N GLY A 450 8.30 31.76 20.82
CA GLY A 450 7.53 31.51 22.06
C GLY A 450 7.87 30.22 22.82
N LYS A 451 8.29 30.43 24.08
CA LYS A 451 8.70 29.45 25.10
C LYS A 451 8.10 28.06 25.02
N THR A 452 8.88 27.09 24.57
CA THR A 452 8.78 25.68 24.99
C THR A 452 9.61 25.44 26.24
N ARG A 453 9.00 24.96 27.33
CA ARG A 453 9.71 24.55 28.56
C ARG A 453 10.47 23.25 28.30
N GLY A 454 11.78 23.31 28.08
CA GLY A 454 12.64 22.14 28.23
C GLY A 454 12.69 21.72 29.71
N LYS A 455 12.38 20.46 30.03
CA LYS A 455 12.57 19.92 31.38
C LYS A 455 13.13 18.50 31.37
N HIS A 456 14.08 18.32 32.29
CA HIS A 456 14.80 17.14 32.79
C HIS A 456 15.58 16.26 31.81
N LEU A 457 16.87 16.59 31.73
CA LEU A 457 17.97 15.74 31.29
C LEU A 457 18.29 14.70 32.38
N ARG A 458 18.35 13.41 32.03
CA ARG A 458 19.15 12.44 32.78
C ARG A 458 20.59 12.53 32.28
N GLY A 459 21.43 13.28 32.99
CA GLY A 459 22.85 12.94 33.00
C GLY A 459 22.98 11.60 33.72
N THR A 460 23.38 10.55 33.02
CA THR A 460 23.91 9.35 33.71
C THR A 460 25.24 9.72 34.38
N PRO A 461 25.54 9.20 35.58
CA PRO A 461 26.79 9.46 36.31
C PRO A 461 28.06 9.15 35.51
#